data_AF-A0A2T1EGW7-F1
#
_entry.id   AF-A0A2T1EGW7-F1
#
_cell.length_a   1.000
_cell.length_b   1.000
_cell.length_c   1.000
_cell.angle_alpha   90.00
_cell.angle_beta   90.00
_cell.angle_gamma   90.00
#
_symmetry.space_group_name_H-M   'P 1'
#
loop_
_entity.id
_entity.type
_entity.pdbx_description
1 polymer ?
#
loop_
_entity_poly.entity_id
_entity_poly.type
_entity_poly.pdbx_seq_one_letter_code
_entity_poly.pdbx_strand_id
1 'polypeptide(L)'
;MFVKSALIEELAGKNRGLLATESEKQAILGAIAQLEERNPTPRPIEASELLNGDWRLLYTTSSGLLNIDRFPLLKLGQIYQSIRVKTSSVYNIAEIYGLPYLEGLVSVAAEFEPLSEKRVQVKFKRSILGLQRLISYQSPASFIDQIESNHKFTAISFAIDSREQQGWLDITYLDSDLRIGRGNEGSVFVLAKV
;
A
#
# COMPACT_ATOMS: atom_id res chain seq x y z
N MET A 1 8.15 -8.46 -20.76
CA MET A 1 7.48 -9.62 -20.13
C MET A 1 8.41 -10.37 -19.18
N PHE A 2 9.58 -10.86 -19.63
CA PHE A 2 10.51 -11.64 -18.78
C PHE A 2 10.96 -10.98 -17.47
N VAL A 3 11.32 -9.69 -17.48
CA VAL A 3 11.83 -8.98 -16.27
C VAL A 3 10.76 -8.89 -15.17
N LYS A 4 9.49 -8.63 -15.55
CA LYS A 4 8.38 -8.57 -14.60
C LYS A 4 8.10 -9.93 -13.97
N SER A 5 8.04 -10.98 -14.78
CA SER A 5 7.85 -12.35 -14.27
C SER A 5 8.96 -12.76 -13.30
N ALA A 6 10.22 -12.46 -13.63
CA ALA A 6 11.35 -12.73 -12.75
C ALA A 6 11.21 -12.02 -11.40
N LEU A 7 10.81 -10.74 -11.38
CA LEU A 7 10.54 -10.04 -10.12
C LEU A 7 9.44 -10.75 -9.32
N ILE A 8 8.33 -11.12 -9.93
CA ILE A 8 7.22 -11.80 -9.23
C ILE A 8 7.67 -13.14 -8.64
N GLU A 9 8.49 -13.91 -9.36
CA GLU A 9 9.08 -15.15 -8.87
C GLU A 9 10.00 -14.91 -7.67
N GLU A 10 10.85 -13.89 -7.70
CA GLU A 10 11.73 -13.51 -6.57
C GLU A 10 10.94 -13.07 -5.33
N LEU A 11 9.77 -12.44 -5.53
CA LEU A 11 8.89 -12.05 -4.42
C LEU A 11 8.11 -13.22 -3.81
N ALA A 12 7.99 -14.34 -4.53
CA ALA A 12 7.23 -15.49 -4.07
C ALA A 12 7.80 -16.05 -2.76
N GLY A 13 6.93 -16.32 -1.79
CA GLY A 13 7.32 -16.87 -0.48
C GLY A 13 8.05 -15.90 0.45
N LYS A 14 8.35 -14.66 0.04
CA LYS A 14 9.03 -13.67 0.91
C LYS A 14 8.14 -13.02 1.96
N ASN A 15 6.84 -13.33 1.95
CA ASN A 15 5.82 -12.80 2.86
C ASN A 15 5.89 -11.26 2.99
N ARG A 16 5.70 -10.55 1.87
CA ARG A 16 5.82 -9.07 1.76
C ARG A 16 7.20 -8.49 2.09
N GLY A 17 8.23 -9.33 2.23
CA GLY A 17 9.59 -8.94 2.59
C GLY A 17 10.01 -9.36 4.00
N LEU A 18 9.08 -9.90 4.81
CA LEU A 18 9.36 -10.38 6.17
C LEU A 18 10.39 -11.52 6.21
N LEU A 19 10.36 -12.39 5.20
CA LEU A 19 11.21 -13.59 5.13
C LEU A 19 12.40 -13.43 4.18
N ALA A 20 12.61 -12.25 3.60
CA ALA A 20 13.72 -12.00 2.69
C ALA A 20 15.03 -11.80 3.47
N THR A 21 16.06 -12.56 3.12
CA THR A 21 17.45 -12.35 3.57
C THR A 21 18.03 -11.08 2.95
N GLU A 22 19.12 -10.56 3.51
CA GLU A 22 19.77 -9.35 2.94
C GLU A 22 20.24 -9.55 1.50
N SER A 23 20.74 -10.74 1.14
CA SER A 23 21.13 -11.06 -0.24
C SER A 23 19.93 -11.05 -1.18
N GLU A 24 18.80 -11.63 -0.77
CA GLU A 24 17.57 -11.62 -1.56
C GLU A 24 17.00 -10.21 -1.69
N LYS A 25 17.05 -9.39 -0.63
CA LYS A 25 16.65 -7.98 -0.71
C LYS A 25 17.46 -7.22 -1.75
N GLN A 26 18.77 -7.42 -1.83
CA GLN A 26 19.61 -6.80 -2.86
C GLN A 26 19.25 -7.29 -4.26
N ALA A 27 19.01 -8.60 -4.44
CA ALA A 27 18.58 -9.15 -5.72
C ALA A 27 17.22 -8.58 -6.17
N ILE A 28 16.25 -8.51 -5.25
CA ILE A 28 14.92 -7.92 -5.49
C ILE A 28 15.05 -6.44 -5.85
N LEU A 29 15.87 -5.66 -5.14
CA LEU A 29 16.10 -4.25 -5.46
C LEU A 29 16.74 -4.06 -6.83
N GLY A 30 17.65 -4.94 -7.23
CA GLY A 30 18.22 -4.96 -8.58
C GLY A 30 17.18 -5.28 -9.66
N ALA A 31 16.31 -6.26 -9.42
CA ALA A 31 15.21 -6.60 -10.33
C ALA A 31 14.18 -5.46 -10.45
N ILE A 32 13.87 -4.79 -9.34
CA ILE A 32 13.02 -3.59 -9.31
C ILE A 32 13.63 -2.48 -10.16
N ALA A 33 14.92 -2.17 -9.99
CA ALA A 33 15.59 -1.13 -10.77
C ALA A 33 15.55 -1.42 -12.28
N GLN A 34 15.80 -2.66 -12.68
CA GLN A 34 15.69 -3.07 -14.09
C GLN A 34 14.27 -2.90 -14.66
N LEU A 35 13.24 -3.12 -13.82
CA LEU A 35 11.86 -2.94 -14.24
C LEU A 35 11.48 -1.46 -14.33
N GLU A 36 11.93 -0.62 -13.39
CA GLU A 36 11.74 0.84 -13.40
C GLU A 36 12.34 1.50 -14.64
N GLU A 37 13.52 1.06 -15.10
CA GLU A 37 14.13 1.53 -16.36
C GLU A 37 13.27 1.25 -17.60
N ARG A 38 12.38 0.26 -17.51
CA ARG A 38 11.50 -0.19 -18.60
C ARG A 38 10.04 0.16 -18.32
N ASN A 39 9.81 1.18 -17.49
CA ASN A 39 8.47 1.63 -17.15
C ASN A 39 7.69 2.00 -18.43
N PRO A 40 6.58 1.32 -18.75
CA PRO A 40 5.79 1.61 -19.95
C PRO A 40 4.98 2.90 -19.82
N THR A 41 4.88 3.47 -18.61
CA THR A 41 4.09 4.67 -18.31
C THR A 41 5.00 5.76 -17.72
N PRO A 42 5.70 6.56 -18.54
CA PRO A 42 6.64 7.59 -18.06
C PRO A 42 6.01 8.66 -17.15
N ARG A 43 4.70 8.92 -17.33
CA ARG A 43 3.91 9.88 -16.55
C ARG A 43 2.77 9.17 -15.80
N PRO A 44 3.09 8.40 -14.75
CA PRO A 44 2.12 7.52 -14.11
C PRO A 44 0.97 8.27 -13.43
N ILE A 45 1.20 9.52 -13.00
CA ILE A 45 0.16 10.33 -12.35
C ILE A 45 -0.89 10.82 -13.37
N GLU A 46 -0.48 11.06 -14.62
CA GLU A 46 -1.40 11.45 -15.71
C GLU A 46 -2.22 10.25 -16.22
N ALA A 47 -1.68 9.02 -16.10
CA ALA A 47 -2.33 7.77 -16.49
C ALA A 47 -3.41 7.32 -15.49
N SER A 48 -4.41 8.19 -15.28
CA SER A 48 -5.46 8.05 -14.27
C SER A 48 -6.18 6.71 -14.31
N GLU A 49 -6.50 6.19 -15.50
CA GLU A 49 -7.18 4.90 -15.67
C GLU A 49 -6.34 3.70 -15.21
N LEU A 50 -5.02 3.78 -15.39
CA LEU A 50 -4.09 2.76 -14.90
C LEU A 50 -3.91 2.87 -13.39
N LEU A 51 -3.70 4.09 -12.88
CA LEU A 51 -3.39 4.37 -11.49
C LEU A 51 -4.59 4.12 -10.55
N ASN A 52 -5.80 4.47 -11.00
CA ASN A 52 -7.03 4.31 -10.25
C ASN A 52 -7.34 2.83 -10.03
N GLY A 53 -7.70 2.48 -8.79
CA GLY A 53 -8.09 1.13 -8.41
C GLY A 53 -7.51 0.70 -7.07
N ASP A 54 -7.71 -0.58 -6.77
CA ASP A 54 -7.27 -1.20 -5.54
C ASP A 54 -5.99 -2.00 -5.80
N TRP A 55 -5.00 -1.83 -4.93
CA TRP A 55 -3.67 -2.41 -5.10
C TRP A 55 -3.29 -3.21 -3.87
N ARG A 56 -2.90 -4.48 -4.03
CA ARG A 56 -2.41 -5.33 -2.94
C ARG A 56 -0.88 -5.32 -2.90
N LEU A 57 -0.31 -5.12 -1.72
CA LEU A 57 1.13 -5.14 -1.50
C LEU A 57 1.70 -6.55 -1.68
N LEU A 58 2.63 -6.70 -2.61
CA LEU A 58 3.42 -7.92 -2.81
C LEU A 58 4.72 -7.90 -2.01
N TYR A 59 5.37 -6.73 -1.91
CA TYR A 59 6.66 -6.57 -1.24
C TYR A 59 6.88 -5.14 -0.76
N THR A 60 7.55 -4.99 0.39
CA THR A 60 8.07 -3.70 0.85
C THR A 60 9.38 -3.84 1.61
N THR A 61 10.16 -2.77 1.63
CA THR A 61 11.31 -2.59 2.55
C THR A 61 10.97 -1.72 3.76
N SER A 62 9.72 -1.27 3.92
CA SER A 62 9.31 -0.39 5.01
C SER A 62 9.37 -1.10 6.36
N SER A 63 10.30 -0.65 7.21
CA SER A 63 10.43 -1.16 8.58
C SER A 63 9.19 -0.87 9.42
N GLY A 64 8.52 0.27 9.21
CA GLY A 64 7.29 0.62 9.92
C GLY A 64 6.17 -0.41 9.73
N LEU A 65 5.99 -0.92 8.51
CA LEU A 65 5.03 -1.98 8.22
C LEU A 65 5.52 -3.35 8.69
N LEU A 66 6.76 -3.73 8.34
CA LEU A 66 7.31 -5.05 8.64
C LEU A 66 7.52 -5.30 10.14
N ASN A 67 7.71 -4.25 10.94
CA ASN A 67 7.87 -4.38 12.38
C ASN A 67 6.56 -4.69 13.12
N ILE A 68 5.40 -4.68 12.46
CA ILE A 68 4.12 -5.09 13.07
C ILE A 68 4.20 -6.56 13.55
N ASP A 69 4.86 -7.44 12.80
CA ASP A 69 5.08 -8.84 13.20
C ASP A 69 6.03 -9.02 14.40
N ARG A 70 6.67 -7.95 14.89
CA ARG A 70 7.47 -8.02 16.14
C ARG A 70 6.61 -7.94 17.39
N PHE A 71 5.36 -7.47 17.29
CA PHE A 71 4.47 -7.39 18.45
C PHE A 71 3.93 -8.78 18.80
N PRO A 72 4.02 -9.21 20.08
CA PRO A 72 3.50 -10.51 20.50
C PRO A 72 2.03 -10.65 20.15
N LEU A 73 1.64 -11.82 19.65
CA LEU A 73 0.26 -12.19 19.29
C LEU A 73 -0.33 -11.43 18.10
N LEU A 74 0.42 -10.56 17.42
CA LEU A 74 -0.02 -9.90 16.19
C LEU A 74 0.78 -10.41 14.99
N LYS A 75 0.09 -10.59 13.86
CA LYS A 75 0.68 -10.88 12.57
C LYS A 75 0.13 -9.95 11.52
N LEU A 76 1.01 -9.43 10.66
CA LEU A 76 0.58 -8.61 9.54
C LEU A 76 -0.09 -9.48 8.48
N GLY A 77 -1.34 -9.16 8.18
CA GLY A 77 -2.11 -9.76 7.11
C GLY A 77 -1.85 -9.11 5.76
N GLN A 78 -2.88 -9.07 4.91
CA GLN A 78 -2.78 -8.37 3.64
C GLN A 78 -2.71 -6.86 3.85
N ILE A 79 -1.96 -6.19 2.97
CA ILE A 79 -1.93 -4.73 2.89
C ILE A 79 -2.47 -4.34 1.53
N TYR A 80 -3.38 -3.38 1.54
CA TYR A 80 -3.95 -2.78 0.35
C TYR A 80 -3.71 -1.28 0.34
N GLN A 81 -3.57 -0.73 -0.85
CA GLN A 81 -3.59 0.69 -1.10
C GLN A 81 -4.59 0.94 -2.22
N SER A 82 -5.63 1.68 -1.91
CA SER A 82 -6.65 2.02 -2.90
C SER A 82 -6.55 3.48 -3.27
N ILE A 83 -6.48 3.73 -4.57
CA ILE A 83 -6.29 5.05 -5.15
C ILE A 83 -7.56 5.45 -5.88
N ARG A 84 -8.05 6.64 -5.55
CA ARG A 84 -9.17 7.30 -6.20
C ARG A 84 -8.67 8.60 -6.81
N VAL A 85 -8.40 8.57 -8.10
CA VAL A 85 -7.76 9.72 -8.78
C VAL A 85 -8.70 10.92 -8.85
N LYS A 86 -10.01 10.68 -9.07
CA LYS A 86 -11.02 11.74 -9.16
C LYS A 86 -11.15 12.60 -7.90
N THR A 87 -10.94 12.00 -6.73
CA THR A 87 -11.06 12.66 -5.42
C THR A 87 -9.70 12.89 -4.78
N SER A 88 -8.60 12.64 -5.50
CA SER A 88 -7.23 12.72 -4.97
C SER A 88 -7.05 11.97 -3.64
N SER A 89 -7.74 10.84 -3.47
CA SER A 89 -7.78 10.10 -2.21
C SER A 89 -6.98 8.81 -2.30
N VAL A 90 -6.29 8.47 -1.22
CA VAL A 90 -5.60 7.20 -1.04
C VAL A 90 -5.94 6.59 0.31
N TYR A 91 -6.27 5.30 0.30
CA TYR A 91 -6.60 4.54 1.49
C TYR A 91 -5.60 3.41 1.65
N ASN A 92 -4.81 3.44 2.72
CA ASN A 92 -3.93 2.34 3.08
C ASN A 92 -4.62 1.48 4.10
N ILE A 93 -4.82 0.20 3.81
CA ILE A 93 -5.47 -0.77 4.69
C ILE A 93 -4.45 -1.85 5.04
N ALA A 94 -4.24 -2.11 6.32
CA ALA A 94 -3.45 -3.22 6.83
C ALA A 94 -4.35 -4.12 7.68
N GLU A 95 -4.52 -5.36 7.23
CA GLU A 95 -5.16 -6.41 8.03
C GLU A 95 -4.18 -6.87 9.11
N ILE A 96 -4.69 -7.16 10.30
CA ILE A 96 -3.90 -7.67 11.42
C ILE A 96 -4.59 -8.92 11.95
N TYR A 97 -3.88 -10.03 11.97
CA TYR A 97 -4.36 -11.27 12.57
C TYR A 97 -3.81 -11.39 13.99
N GLY A 98 -4.72 -11.60 14.94
CA GLY A 98 -4.40 -11.72 16.36
C GLY A 98 -4.65 -13.11 16.92
N LEU A 99 -5.14 -13.16 18.16
CA LEU A 99 -5.78 -14.34 18.72
C LEU A 99 -6.99 -14.76 17.87
N PRO A 100 -7.43 -16.03 17.91
CA PRO A 100 -8.65 -16.47 17.24
C PRO A 100 -9.82 -15.53 17.55
N TYR A 101 -10.57 -15.11 16.52
CA TYR A 101 -11.69 -14.17 16.61
C TYR A 101 -11.33 -12.70 16.89
N LEU A 102 -10.05 -12.36 16.99
CA LEU A 102 -9.55 -10.99 17.12
C LEU A 102 -8.80 -10.55 15.85
N GLU A 103 -9.48 -10.63 14.70
CA GLU A 103 -8.97 -10.05 13.46
C GLU A 103 -9.21 -8.54 13.45
N GLY A 104 -8.11 -7.78 13.38
CA GLY A 104 -8.09 -6.33 13.34
C GLY A 104 -7.85 -5.77 11.94
N LEU A 105 -8.06 -4.48 11.81
CA LEU A 105 -7.76 -3.70 10.63
C LEU A 105 -7.36 -2.28 11.02
N VAL A 106 -6.30 -1.80 10.38
CA VAL A 106 -5.86 -0.40 10.41
C VAL A 106 -6.09 0.17 9.02
N SER A 107 -6.77 1.29 8.92
CA SER A 107 -6.91 2.02 7.67
C SER A 107 -6.56 3.48 7.84
N VAL A 108 -5.72 4.01 6.96
CA VAL A 108 -5.35 5.41 6.92
C VAL A 108 -5.86 6.02 5.62
N ALA A 109 -6.80 6.95 5.75
CA ALA A 109 -7.26 7.80 4.66
C ALA A 109 -6.34 9.03 4.55
N ALA A 110 -5.88 9.28 3.34
CA ALA A 110 -5.05 10.41 3.00
C ALA A 110 -5.50 11.04 1.69
N GLU A 111 -5.12 12.29 1.50
CA GLU A 111 -5.20 12.97 0.20
C GLU A 111 -3.80 12.96 -0.43
N PHE A 112 -3.74 12.97 -1.76
CA PHE A 112 -2.49 13.13 -2.47
C PHE A 112 -2.53 14.29 -3.45
N GLU A 113 -1.42 14.99 -3.59
CA GLU A 113 -1.26 16.12 -4.50
C GLU A 113 -0.06 15.87 -5.42
N PRO A 114 -0.23 15.94 -6.76
CA PRO A 114 0.89 15.84 -7.68
C PRO A 114 1.92 16.94 -7.45
N LEU A 115 3.19 16.56 -7.30
CA LEU A 115 4.34 17.48 -7.25
C LEU A 115 5.16 17.44 -8.53
N SER A 116 5.10 16.34 -9.28
CA SER A 116 5.71 16.17 -10.60
C SER A 116 4.96 15.10 -11.40
N GLU A 117 5.48 14.71 -12.56
CA GLU A 117 4.92 13.63 -13.40
C GLU A 117 4.91 12.26 -12.70
N LYS A 118 5.76 12.08 -11.68
CA LYS A 118 5.92 10.81 -10.94
C LYS A 118 5.81 10.93 -9.42
N ARG A 119 5.90 12.13 -8.85
CA ARG A 119 5.88 12.35 -7.39
C ARG A 119 4.52 12.88 -6.93
N VAL A 120 4.00 12.30 -5.86
CA VAL A 120 2.87 12.84 -5.11
C VAL A 120 3.28 13.19 -3.67
N GLN A 121 2.79 14.32 -3.17
CA GLN A 121 2.71 14.59 -1.74
C GLN A 121 1.53 13.79 -1.18
N VAL A 122 1.69 13.16 -0.02
CA VAL A 122 0.64 12.43 0.69
C VAL A 122 0.38 13.14 2.02
N LYS A 123 -0.88 13.50 2.27
CA LYS A 123 -1.35 14.20 3.47
C LYS A 123 -2.32 13.29 4.22
N PHE A 124 -1.89 12.74 5.34
CA PHE A 124 -2.72 11.85 6.15
C PHE A 124 -3.84 12.64 6.85
N LYS A 125 -5.08 12.15 6.78
CA LYS A 125 -6.27 12.88 7.27
C LYS A 125 -6.96 12.16 8.42
N ARG A 126 -7.13 10.85 8.30
CA ARG A 126 -7.92 10.06 9.24
C ARG A 126 -7.34 8.66 9.37
N SER A 127 -7.11 8.24 10.60
CA SER A 127 -6.85 6.83 10.91
C SER A 127 -8.13 6.17 11.41
N ILE A 128 -8.29 4.89 11.09
CA ILE A 128 -9.44 4.06 11.40
C ILE A 128 -8.90 2.73 11.92
N LEU A 129 -9.28 2.37 13.14
CA LEU A 129 -8.95 1.12 13.79
C LEU A 129 -10.24 0.36 14.06
N GLY A 130 -10.31 -0.90 13.64
CA GLY A 130 -11.51 -1.70 13.85
C GLY A 130 -11.21 -3.19 13.94
N LEU A 131 -12.13 -3.92 14.56
CA LEU A 131 -12.18 -5.37 14.46
C LEU A 131 -12.99 -5.73 13.22
N GLN A 132 -12.42 -6.57 12.35
CA GLN A 132 -12.99 -6.91 11.05
C GLN A 132 -14.46 -7.36 11.17
N ARG A 133 -14.77 -8.18 12.18
CA ARG A 133 -16.13 -8.67 12.45
C ARG A 133 -17.11 -7.59 12.87
N LEU A 134 -16.66 -6.60 13.66
CA LEU A 134 -17.52 -5.52 14.16
C LEU A 134 -17.78 -4.44 13.09
N ILE A 135 -16.83 -4.26 12.18
CA ILE A 135 -16.95 -3.31 11.08
C ILE A 135 -17.49 -3.95 9.80
N SER A 136 -17.91 -5.23 9.86
CA SER A 136 -18.40 -6.01 8.72
C SER A 136 -17.44 -5.96 7.51
N TYR A 137 -16.14 -6.06 7.77
CA TYR A 137 -15.12 -6.06 6.73
C TYR A 137 -15.24 -7.31 5.84
N GLN A 138 -15.44 -7.11 4.54
CA GLN A 138 -15.54 -8.18 3.54
C GLN A 138 -14.43 -8.09 2.49
N SER A 139 -14.15 -6.89 2.01
CA SER A 139 -13.10 -6.61 1.02
C SER A 139 -12.63 -5.15 1.14
N PRO A 140 -11.42 -4.83 0.66
CA PRO A 140 -10.94 -3.45 0.57
C PRO A 140 -11.94 -2.52 -0.13
N ALA A 141 -12.43 -2.91 -1.31
CA ALA A 141 -13.38 -2.14 -2.10
C ALA A 141 -14.63 -1.78 -1.28
N SER A 142 -15.32 -2.78 -0.72
CA SER A 142 -16.53 -2.57 0.10
C SER A 142 -16.28 -1.71 1.35
N PHE A 143 -15.08 -1.77 1.91
CA PHE A 143 -14.72 -1.00 3.09
C PHE A 143 -14.44 0.46 2.74
N ILE A 144 -13.82 0.71 1.59
CA ILE A 144 -13.59 2.07 1.09
C ILE A 144 -14.91 2.73 0.72
N ASP A 145 -15.82 2.01 0.09
CA ASP A 145 -17.17 2.53 -0.21
C ASP A 145 -17.89 2.95 1.08
N GLN A 146 -17.73 2.20 2.18
CA GLN A 146 -18.25 2.57 3.50
C GLN A 146 -17.59 3.83 4.07
N ILE A 147 -16.28 3.97 3.90
CA ILE A 147 -15.50 5.15 4.31
C ILE A 147 -15.94 6.39 3.53
N GLU A 148 -16.13 6.27 2.22
CA GLU A 148 -16.51 7.34 1.30
C GLU A 148 -17.98 7.76 1.48
N SER A 149 -18.87 6.81 1.76
CA SER A 149 -20.29 7.08 2.04
C SER A 149 -20.57 7.62 3.45
N ASN A 150 -19.53 7.85 4.26
CA ASN A 150 -19.65 8.20 5.69
C ASN A 150 -20.57 7.23 6.46
N HIS A 151 -20.54 5.96 6.09
CA HIS A 151 -21.29 4.93 6.80
C HIS A 151 -20.81 4.85 8.26
N LYS A 152 -21.75 4.73 9.20
CA LYS A 152 -21.40 4.53 10.62
C LYS A 152 -21.10 3.06 10.86
N PHE A 153 -19.83 2.73 11.03
CA PHE A 153 -19.39 1.41 11.48
C PHE A 153 -18.66 1.51 12.82
N THR A 154 -18.64 0.42 13.60
CA THR A 154 -18.06 0.35 14.94
C THR A 154 -16.53 0.32 14.90
N ALA A 155 -15.93 1.39 14.40
CA ALA A 155 -14.49 1.63 14.41
C ALA A 155 -14.14 2.84 15.27
N ILE A 156 -12.93 2.83 15.79
CA ILE A 156 -12.31 3.99 16.41
C ILE A 156 -11.62 4.76 15.28
N SER A 157 -12.07 5.99 15.05
CA SER A 157 -11.42 6.89 14.08
C SER A 157 -10.91 8.14 14.75
N PHE A 158 -9.73 8.60 14.35
CA PHE A 158 -9.15 9.86 14.83
C PHE A 158 -8.61 10.66 13.65
N ALA A 159 -8.80 11.98 13.73
CA ALA A 159 -8.22 12.91 12.78
C ALA A 159 -6.69 12.95 12.98
N ILE A 160 -5.98 13.03 11.87
CA ILE A 160 -4.53 13.21 11.85
C ILE A 160 -4.27 14.67 11.46
N ASP A 161 -3.43 15.37 12.22
CA ASP A 161 -2.98 16.70 11.79
C ASP A 161 -2.06 16.56 10.58
N SER A 162 -2.62 16.80 9.41
CA SER A 162 -1.89 16.73 8.15
C SER A 162 -0.73 17.71 8.08
N ARG A 163 -0.59 18.70 8.97
CA ARG A 163 0.60 19.58 9.01
C ARG A 163 1.83 18.87 9.57
N GLU A 164 1.61 17.91 10.45
CA GLU A 164 2.68 17.18 11.15
C GLU A 164 2.95 15.80 10.52
N GLN A 165 1.94 15.21 9.87
CA GLN A 165 2.06 13.90 9.22
C GLN A 165 1.86 14.01 7.71
N GLN A 166 2.97 14.24 7.00
CA GLN A 166 3.05 14.23 5.54
C GLN A 166 4.22 13.37 5.08
N GLY A 167 4.09 12.81 3.89
CA GLY A 167 5.18 12.14 3.19
C GLY A 167 5.10 12.40 1.70
N TRP A 168 6.05 11.90 0.94
CA TRP A 168 5.96 11.86 -0.51
C TRP A 168 6.21 10.45 -1.01
N LEU A 169 5.62 10.13 -2.15
CA LEU A 169 5.77 8.87 -2.85
C LEU A 169 6.07 9.16 -4.32
N ASP A 170 7.14 8.57 -4.83
CA ASP A 170 7.37 8.46 -6.27
C ASP A 170 6.69 7.19 -6.78
N ILE A 171 5.92 7.29 -7.86
CA ILE A 171 5.46 6.14 -8.65
C ILE A 171 6.49 5.95 -9.77
N THR A 172 7.31 4.91 -9.65
CA THR A 172 8.48 4.70 -10.53
C THR A 172 8.22 3.65 -11.62
N TYR A 173 7.18 2.85 -11.44
CA TYR A 173 6.68 1.91 -12.44
C TYR A 173 5.16 1.82 -12.35
N LEU A 174 4.48 1.81 -13.50
CA LEU A 174 3.05 1.57 -13.59
C LEU A 174 2.71 0.85 -14.90
N ASP A 175 2.02 -0.27 -14.79
CA ASP A 175 1.34 -0.91 -15.90
C ASP A 175 -0.09 -1.35 -15.51
N SER A 176 -0.70 -2.24 -16.29
CA SER A 176 -2.08 -2.70 -16.08
C SER A 176 -2.35 -3.38 -14.74
N ASP A 177 -1.33 -4.02 -14.16
CA ASP A 177 -1.48 -4.98 -13.06
C ASP A 177 -0.38 -4.89 -12.02
N LEU A 178 0.66 -4.07 -12.22
CA LEU A 178 1.75 -3.84 -11.28
C LEU A 178 2.09 -2.35 -11.16
N ARG A 179 2.36 -1.94 -9.92
CA ARG A 179 2.86 -0.61 -9.58
C ARG A 179 4.03 -0.71 -8.62
N ILE A 180 5.05 0.11 -8.85
CA ILE A 180 6.17 0.27 -7.92
C ILE A 180 6.19 1.72 -7.42
N GLY A 181 6.30 1.87 -6.11
CA GLY A 181 6.43 3.15 -5.44
C GLY A 181 7.68 3.23 -4.56
N ARG A 182 8.25 4.42 -4.44
CA ARG A 182 9.36 4.72 -3.53
C ARG A 182 8.97 5.86 -2.59
N GLY A 183 8.99 5.58 -1.29
CA GLY A 183 8.59 6.52 -0.23
C GLY A 183 9.75 7.39 0.25
N ASN A 184 9.39 8.46 0.96
CA ASN A 184 10.31 9.44 1.56
C ASN A 184 11.32 8.87 2.55
N GLU A 185 11.03 7.73 3.17
CA GLU A 185 11.94 7.03 4.10
C GLU A 185 12.87 6.02 3.39
N GLY A 186 12.98 6.09 2.07
CA GLY A 186 13.77 5.12 1.28
C GLY A 186 13.09 3.74 1.14
N SER A 187 11.83 3.63 1.56
CA SER A 187 11.02 2.42 1.42
C SER A 187 10.61 2.19 -0.02
N VAL A 188 10.62 0.93 -0.46
CA VAL A 188 10.07 0.51 -1.76
C VAL A 188 8.77 -0.26 -1.52
N PHE A 189 7.82 -0.14 -2.44
CA PHE A 189 6.54 -0.83 -2.41
C PHE A 189 6.27 -1.41 -3.80
N VAL A 190 6.10 -2.73 -3.88
CA VAL A 190 5.65 -3.41 -5.10
C VAL A 190 4.22 -3.87 -4.86
N LEU A 191 3.28 -3.40 -5.69
CA LEU A 191 1.86 -3.69 -5.54
C LEU A 191 1.27 -4.26 -6.82
N ALA A 192 0.36 -5.22 -6.68
CA ALA A 192 -0.43 -5.77 -7.79
C ALA A 192 -1.87 -5.24 -7.75
N LYS A 193 -2.46 -4.99 -8.92
CA LYS A 193 -3.86 -4.56 -9.02
C LYS A 193 -4.80 -5.71 -8.66
N VAL A 194 -5.91 -5.42 -7.96
CA VAL A 194 -6.93 -6.41 -7.54
C VAL A 194 -8.34 -5.97 -7.94
#